data_AF-U6DXJ2-F1
#
_entry.id   AF-U6DXJ2-F1
#
_cell.length_a   1.000
_cell.length_b   1.000
_cell.length_c   1.000
_cell.angle_alpha   90.00
_cell.angle_beta   90.00
_cell.angle_gamma   90.00
#
_symmetry.space_group_name_H-M   'P 1'
#
loop_
_entity.id
_entity.type
_entity.pdbx_description
1 polymer ?
#
loop_
_entity_poly.entity_id
_entity_poly.type
_entity_poly.pdbx_seq_one_letter_code
_entity_poly.pdbx_strand_id
1 'polypeptide(L)'
;VNHGDLNDHNILVEPSKSAFGDAVYHVSGILDFGDMSYGYYVFEVAITIMYMMIESKSPLHVGGHVLAGFESIIPLTPVERSALFLLVCGRFCQSLVIAAHSCQLHPENKDYLMITAKTGWRRLQEMLDVGRKAVEEIWFETARSYDSGVSM
;
A
#
# COMPACT_ATOMS: atom_id res chain seq x y z
N VAL A 1 9.32 -12.60 -8.03
CA VAL A 1 10.28 -11.53 -7.66
C VAL A 1 9.45 -10.38 -7.17
N ASN A 2 9.78 -9.85 -6.01
CA ASN A 2 9.15 -8.69 -5.40
C ASN A 2 10.01 -7.46 -5.70
N HIS A 3 9.38 -6.30 -5.87
CA HIS A 3 10.04 -5.02 -6.02
C HIS A 3 10.71 -4.61 -4.70
N GLY A 4 10.04 -4.82 -3.57
CA GLY A 4 10.60 -4.60 -2.23
C GLY A 4 10.45 -3.18 -1.68
N ASP A 5 10.25 -2.19 -2.55
CA ASP A 5 9.97 -0.80 -2.15
C ASP A 5 8.98 -0.06 -3.08
N LEU A 6 7.85 -0.70 -3.42
CA LEU A 6 6.84 -0.09 -4.30
C LEU A 6 5.98 0.96 -3.57
N ASN A 7 6.60 2.11 -3.28
CA ASN A 7 5.99 3.31 -2.70
C ASN A 7 5.50 4.30 -3.77
N ASP A 8 4.85 5.38 -3.35
CA ASP A 8 4.26 6.41 -4.23
C ASP A 8 5.28 7.17 -5.09
N HIS A 9 6.54 7.29 -4.65
CA HIS A 9 7.61 7.90 -5.45
C HIS A 9 8.12 6.98 -6.57
N ASN A 10 7.90 5.66 -6.44
CA ASN A 10 8.38 4.65 -7.38
C ASN A 10 7.35 4.25 -8.43
N ILE A 11 6.17 4.91 -8.46
CA ILE A 11 5.09 4.66 -9.42
C ILE A 11 4.91 5.92 -10.28
N LEU A 12 5.11 5.77 -11.60
CA LEU A 12 4.82 6.83 -12.56
C LEU A 12 3.39 6.70 -13.07
N VAL A 13 2.69 7.83 -13.11
CA VAL A 13 1.31 7.90 -13.61
C VAL A 13 1.17 8.93 -14.71
N GLU A 14 0.36 8.59 -15.72
CA GLU A 14 0.05 9.48 -16.84
C GLU A 14 -1.45 9.73 -16.93
N PRO A 15 -1.87 10.98 -17.20
CA PRO A 15 -3.27 11.29 -17.48
C PRO A 15 -3.78 10.47 -18.67
N SER A 16 -4.95 9.88 -18.51
CA SER A 16 -5.71 9.19 -19.53
C SER A 16 -7.02 9.92 -19.77
N LYS A 17 -7.50 9.88 -21.02
CA LYS A 17 -8.79 10.47 -21.37
C LYS A 17 -9.91 9.56 -20.92
N SER A 18 -10.76 10.03 -20.00
CA SER A 18 -12.03 9.36 -19.73
C SER A 18 -13.09 9.76 -20.76
N ALA A 19 -14.02 8.86 -21.04
CA ALA A 19 -15.19 9.16 -21.86
C ALA A 19 -16.15 10.18 -21.22
N PHE A 20 -16.02 10.39 -19.89
CA PHE A 20 -16.95 11.17 -19.07
C PHE A 20 -16.35 12.50 -18.56
N GLY A 21 -15.11 12.84 -18.97
CA GLY A 21 -14.45 14.10 -18.60
C GLY A 21 -13.73 14.10 -17.24
N ASP A 22 -13.86 13.02 -16.45
CA ASP A 22 -13.09 12.81 -15.24
C ASP A 22 -11.61 12.59 -15.53
N ALA A 23 -10.73 13.09 -14.66
CA ALA A 23 -9.30 12.82 -14.73
C ALA A 23 -9.05 11.35 -14.36
N VAL A 24 -8.74 10.53 -15.37
CA VAL A 24 -8.30 9.14 -15.18
C VAL A 24 -6.79 9.12 -15.29
N TYR A 25 -6.13 8.29 -14.51
CA TYR A 25 -4.69 8.08 -14.57
C TYR A 25 -4.41 6.60 -14.82
N HIS A 26 -3.33 6.31 -15.52
CA HIS A 26 -2.82 4.96 -15.66
C HIS A 26 -1.36 4.92 -15.22
N VAL A 27 -0.93 3.77 -14.68
CA VAL A 27 0.47 3.56 -14.34
C VAL A 27 1.27 3.41 -15.64
N SER A 28 2.23 4.30 -15.86
CA SER A 28 3.08 4.31 -17.07
C SER A 28 4.47 3.71 -16.82
N GLY A 29 4.89 3.56 -15.56
CA GLY A 29 6.17 2.98 -15.22
C GLY A 29 6.37 2.71 -13.74
N ILE A 30 7.38 1.89 -13.45
CA ILE A 30 7.87 1.57 -12.10
C ILE A 30 9.37 1.85 -12.09
N LEU A 31 9.86 2.48 -11.01
CA LEU A 31 11.25 2.87 -10.82
C LEU A 31 11.87 2.18 -9.60
N ASP A 32 13.20 2.25 -9.52
CA ASP A 32 14.00 1.88 -8.35
C ASP A 32 13.93 0.41 -7.90
N PHE A 33 14.44 -0.46 -8.77
CA PHE A 33 14.51 -1.90 -8.53
C PHE A 33 15.68 -2.34 -7.61
N GLY A 34 16.24 -1.43 -6.81
CA GLY A 34 17.41 -1.71 -5.96
C GLY A 34 17.16 -2.73 -4.85
N ASP A 35 15.91 -2.82 -4.37
CA ASP A 35 15.49 -3.68 -3.25
C ASP A 35 14.80 -4.99 -3.68
N MET A 36 14.94 -5.35 -4.96
CA MET A 36 14.31 -6.56 -5.49
C MET A 36 14.78 -7.83 -4.77
N SER A 37 13.83 -8.70 -4.48
CA SER A 37 14.11 -9.97 -3.80
C SER A 37 13.16 -11.09 -4.21
N TYR A 38 13.51 -12.33 -3.89
CA TYR A 38 12.61 -13.48 -4.03
C TYR A 38 11.80 -13.64 -2.74
N GLY A 39 10.48 -13.72 -2.87
CA GLY A 39 9.56 -13.86 -1.74
C GLY A 39 8.12 -14.07 -2.21
N TYR A 40 7.20 -14.06 -1.25
CA TYR A 40 5.76 -14.17 -1.52
C TYR A 40 5.20 -12.83 -1.98
N TYR A 41 4.28 -12.85 -2.95
CA TYR A 41 3.71 -11.63 -3.51
C TYR A 41 2.86 -10.83 -2.52
N VAL A 42 2.30 -11.48 -1.49
CA VAL A 42 1.57 -10.81 -0.42
C VAL A 42 2.41 -9.73 0.30
N PHE A 43 3.74 -9.86 0.31
CA PHE A 43 4.61 -8.82 0.86
C PHE A 43 4.59 -7.55 0.01
N GLU A 44 4.55 -7.68 -1.32
CA GLU A 44 4.42 -6.55 -2.23
C GLU A 44 3.11 -5.81 -1.99
N VAL A 45 2.01 -6.58 -1.88
CA VAL A 45 0.68 -6.03 -1.58
C VAL A 45 0.70 -5.28 -0.24
N ALA A 46 1.30 -5.86 0.81
CA ALA A 46 1.40 -5.21 2.11
C ALA A 46 2.22 -3.91 2.07
N ILE A 47 3.31 -3.89 1.30
CA ILE A 47 4.14 -2.69 1.08
C ILE A 47 3.33 -1.60 0.40
N THR A 48 2.70 -1.91 -0.73
CA THR A 48 1.90 -0.93 -1.48
C THR A 48 0.73 -0.40 -0.64
N ILE A 49 -0.01 -1.26 0.06
CA ILE A 49 -1.12 -0.82 0.93
C ILE A 49 -0.62 0.17 1.98
N MET A 50 0.48 -0.15 2.68
CA MET A 50 1.04 0.73 3.72
C MET A 50 1.35 2.13 3.19
N TYR A 51 2.05 2.24 2.05
CA TYR A 51 2.36 3.56 1.47
C TYR A 51 1.11 4.29 0.97
N MET A 52 0.16 3.59 0.34
CA MET A 52 -1.10 4.21 -0.07
C MET A 52 -1.93 4.70 1.14
N MET A 53 -1.84 4.03 2.28
CA MET A 53 -2.49 4.48 3.53
C MET A 53 -1.89 5.79 4.07
N ILE A 54 -0.60 6.01 3.84
CA ILE A 54 0.10 7.22 4.29
C ILE A 54 -0.35 8.44 3.49
N GLU A 55 -0.45 8.29 2.16
CA GLU A 55 -0.79 9.38 1.23
C GLU A 55 -2.30 9.65 1.17
N SER A 56 -3.14 8.64 1.42
CA SER A 56 -4.58 8.77 1.25
C SER A 56 -5.29 9.54 2.36
N LYS A 57 -6.32 10.28 1.94
CA LYS A 57 -7.31 10.92 2.84
C LYS A 57 -8.28 9.91 3.45
N SER A 58 -8.44 8.73 2.84
CA SER A 58 -9.24 7.60 3.36
C SER A 58 -8.34 6.35 3.50
N PRO A 59 -7.45 6.32 4.50
CA PRO A 59 -6.39 5.31 4.60
C PRO A 59 -6.94 3.90 4.65
N LEU A 60 -7.95 3.64 5.49
CA LEU A 60 -8.43 2.28 5.68
C LEU A 60 -9.10 1.72 4.41
N HIS A 61 -9.63 2.54 3.51
CA HIS A 61 -10.27 2.03 2.29
C HIS A 61 -9.28 1.67 1.19
N VAL A 62 -8.06 2.24 1.18
CA VAL A 62 -7.10 2.00 0.08
C VAL A 62 -6.68 0.56 -0.06
N GLY A 63 -6.67 -0.20 1.04
CA GLY A 63 -6.31 -1.62 1.01
C GLY A 63 -7.20 -2.42 0.07
N GLY A 64 -8.50 -2.10 0.02
CA GLY A 64 -9.42 -2.76 -0.90
C GLY A 64 -9.22 -2.37 -2.36
N HIS A 65 -8.86 -1.11 -2.65
CA HIS A 65 -8.55 -0.69 -4.02
C HIS A 65 -7.28 -1.36 -4.56
N VAL A 66 -6.23 -1.44 -3.72
CA VAL A 66 -4.99 -2.15 -4.08
C VAL A 66 -5.27 -3.63 -4.29
N LEU A 67 -6.05 -4.26 -3.40
CA LEU A 67 -6.43 -5.67 -3.54
C LEU A 67 -7.25 -5.94 -4.81
N ALA A 68 -8.23 -5.09 -5.14
CA ALA A 68 -9.00 -5.22 -6.38
C ALA A 68 -8.08 -5.21 -7.61
N GLY A 69 -7.15 -4.26 -7.68
CA GLY A 69 -6.19 -4.18 -8.77
C GLY A 69 -5.26 -5.41 -8.82
N PHE A 70 -4.66 -5.78 -7.70
CA PHE A 70 -3.71 -6.88 -7.63
C PHE A 70 -4.34 -8.24 -7.93
N GLU A 71 -5.46 -8.56 -7.25
CA GLU A 71 -6.15 -9.86 -7.37
C GLU A 71 -6.88 -10.03 -8.70
N SER A 72 -7.10 -8.95 -9.47
CA SER A 72 -7.58 -9.04 -10.86
C SER A 72 -6.60 -9.75 -11.81
N ILE A 73 -5.32 -9.79 -11.44
CA ILE A 73 -4.25 -10.46 -12.20
C ILE A 73 -3.76 -11.71 -11.46
N ILE A 74 -3.45 -11.58 -10.16
CA ILE A 74 -2.91 -12.68 -9.34
C ILE A 74 -3.72 -12.78 -8.05
N PRO A 75 -4.67 -13.72 -7.96
CA PRO A 75 -5.46 -13.93 -6.73
C PRO A 75 -4.55 -14.37 -5.57
N LEU A 76 -4.72 -13.75 -4.41
CA LEU A 76 -4.03 -14.20 -3.20
C LEU A 76 -4.69 -15.47 -2.67
N THR A 77 -3.88 -16.37 -2.13
CA THR A 77 -4.39 -17.54 -1.42
C THR A 77 -5.13 -17.12 -0.13
N PRO A 78 -6.01 -17.98 0.42
CA PRO A 78 -6.66 -17.69 1.70
C PRO A 78 -5.67 -17.42 2.84
N VAL A 79 -4.53 -18.11 2.84
CA VAL A 79 -3.47 -17.91 3.83
C VAL A 79 -2.84 -16.53 3.68
N GLU A 80 -2.49 -16.12 2.46
CA GLU A 80 -1.95 -14.79 2.18
C GLU A 80 -2.93 -13.69 2.56
N ARG A 81 -4.21 -13.79 2.15
CA ARG A 81 -5.25 -12.81 2.54
C ARG A 81 -5.40 -12.72 4.05
N SER A 82 -5.38 -13.85 4.75
CA SER A 82 -5.48 -13.88 6.21
C SER A 82 -4.23 -13.33 6.93
N ALA A 83 -3.09 -13.22 6.26
CA ALA A 83 -1.89 -12.65 6.84
C ALA A 83 -1.81 -11.13 6.64
N LEU A 84 -2.59 -10.57 5.70
CA LEU A 84 -2.38 -9.24 5.15
C LEU A 84 -2.42 -8.12 6.20
N PHE A 85 -3.40 -8.14 7.12
CA PHE A 85 -3.48 -7.15 8.20
C PHE A 85 -2.18 -7.10 9.02
N LEU A 86 -1.69 -8.28 9.43
CA LEU A 86 -0.46 -8.37 10.22
C LEU A 86 0.76 -7.93 9.40
N LEU A 87 0.81 -8.26 8.11
CA LEU A 87 1.90 -7.87 7.23
C LEU A 87 1.96 -6.35 6.99
N VAL A 88 0.80 -5.70 6.84
CA VAL A 88 0.72 -4.23 6.73
C VAL A 88 1.18 -3.57 8.04
N CYS A 89 0.73 -4.06 9.20
CA CYS A 89 1.25 -3.61 10.50
C CYS A 89 2.77 -3.80 10.60
N GLY A 90 3.28 -4.97 10.19
CA GLY A 90 4.70 -5.29 10.19
C GLY A 90 5.50 -4.34 9.31
N ARG A 91 4.98 -3.99 8.13
CA ARG A 91 5.63 -3.03 7.23
C ARG A 91 5.61 -1.60 7.78
N PHE A 92 4.52 -1.17 8.44
CA PHE A 92 4.53 0.09 9.18
C PHE A 92 5.65 0.10 10.24
N CYS A 93 5.72 -0.93 11.07
CA CYS A 93 6.77 -1.04 12.10
C CYS A 93 8.17 -0.99 11.48
N GLN A 94 8.41 -1.78 10.42
CA GLN A 94 9.68 -1.80 9.70
C GLN A 94 10.06 -0.40 9.20
N SER A 95 9.17 0.26 8.46
CA SER A 95 9.42 1.56 7.86
C SER A 95 9.68 2.64 8.92
N LEU A 96 8.86 2.68 9.98
CA LEU A 96 8.95 3.68 11.03
C LEU A 96 10.19 3.52 11.91
N VAL A 97 10.55 2.29 12.25
CA VAL A 97 11.77 2.01 13.05
C VAL A 97 13.02 2.32 12.24
N ILE A 98 13.06 1.93 10.95
CA ILE A 98 14.19 2.25 10.07
C ILE A 98 14.31 3.76 9.89
N ALA A 99 13.22 4.47 9.65
CA ALA A 99 13.23 5.94 9.54
C ALA A 99 13.78 6.60 10.81
N ALA A 100 13.33 6.17 11.98
CA ALA A 100 13.81 6.70 13.27
C ALA A 100 15.31 6.45 13.47
N HIS A 101 15.79 5.26 13.14
CA HIS A 101 17.21 4.91 13.22
C HIS A 101 18.05 5.70 12.21
N SER A 102 17.62 5.78 10.95
CA SER A 102 18.32 6.52 9.90
C SER A 102 18.42 8.02 10.21
N CYS A 103 17.40 8.61 10.86
CA CYS A 103 17.47 10.00 11.32
C CYS A 103 18.54 10.25 12.39
N GLN A 104 18.88 9.23 13.19
CA GLN A 104 19.97 9.34 14.18
C GLN A 104 21.34 9.31 13.51
N LEU A 105 21.48 8.53 12.42
CA LEU A 105 22.72 8.41 11.66
C LEU A 105 22.95 9.58 10.70
N HIS A 106 21.87 10.09 10.11
CA HIS A 106 21.87 11.11 9.06
C HIS A 106 20.92 12.28 9.42
N PRO A 107 21.21 13.03 10.49
CA PRO A 107 20.34 14.11 10.96
C PRO A 107 20.13 15.21 9.90
N GLU A 108 21.06 15.39 8.97
CA GLU A 108 20.96 16.30 7.83
C GLU A 108 19.83 15.94 6.86
N ASN A 109 19.44 14.66 6.80
CA ASN A 109 18.40 14.13 5.92
C ASN A 109 17.06 13.92 6.64
N LYS A 110 16.93 14.40 7.88
CA LYS A 110 15.78 14.13 8.75
C LYS A 110 14.44 14.48 8.11
N ASP A 111 14.34 15.59 7.40
CA ASP A 111 13.08 16.02 6.80
C ASP A 111 12.56 15.07 5.73
N TYR A 112 13.47 14.48 4.95
CA TYR A 112 13.18 13.46 3.96
C TYR A 112 12.85 12.12 4.63
N LEU A 113 13.71 11.66 5.54
CA LEU A 113 13.56 10.37 6.23
C LEU A 113 12.28 10.29 7.08
N MET A 114 11.75 11.43 7.53
CA MET A 114 10.54 11.50 8.36
C MET A 114 9.25 11.69 7.56
N ILE A 115 9.26 11.82 6.23
CA ILE A 115 8.03 12.07 5.43
C ILE A 115 6.95 11.03 5.77
N THR A 116 7.28 9.76 5.59
CA THR A 116 6.45 8.60 5.95
C THR A 116 6.11 8.56 7.44
N ALA A 117 7.07 8.90 8.30
CA ALA A 117 6.91 8.84 9.75
C ALA A 117 5.99 9.94 10.34
N LYS A 118 5.77 11.05 9.61
CA LYS A 118 4.89 12.16 10.06
C LYS A 118 3.46 11.68 10.32
N THR A 119 2.94 10.77 9.49
CA THR A 119 1.58 10.24 9.64
C THR A 119 1.56 8.75 9.97
N GLY A 120 2.63 8.00 9.67
CA GLY A 120 2.64 6.55 9.78
C GLY A 120 2.34 6.01 11.18
N TRP A 121 2.87 6.63 12.26
CA TRP A 121 2.54 6.21 13.63
C TRP A 121 1.05 6.32 13.94
N ARG A 122 0.42 7.42 13.53
CA ARG A 122 -1.03 7.64 13.70
C ARG A 122 -1.83 6.64 12.87
N ARG A 123 -1.41 6.35 11.63
CA ARG A 123 -2.10 5.38 10.75
C ARG A 123 -2.01 3.96 11.28
N LEU A 124 -0.84 3.56 11.79
CA LEU A 124 -0.68 2.27 12.45
C LEU A 124 -1.60 2.17 13.68
N GLN A 125 -1.61 3.21 14.53
CA GLN A 125 -2.48 3.22 15.71
C GLN A 125 -3.96 3.15 15.34
N GLU A 126 -4.40 3.95 14.35
CA GLU A 126 -5.77 3.91 13.81
C GLU A 126 -6.17 2.50 13.34
N MET A 127 -5.27 1.82 12.62
CA MET A 127 -5.50 0.46 12.12
C MET A 127 -5.58 -0.57 13.26
N LEU A 128 -4.77 -0.42 14.31
CA LEU A 128 -4.80 -1.27 15.50
C LEU A 128 -6.06 -1.03 16.35
N ASP A 129 -6.49 0.22 16.50
CA ASP A 129 -7.67 0.62 17.27
C ASP A 129 -8.97 0.11 16.62
N VAL A 130 -9.08 0.22 15.29
CA VAL A 130 -10.20 -0.36 14.53
C VAL A 130 -10.16 -1.89 14.58
N GLY A 131 -8.95 -2.45 14.58
CA GLY A 131 -8.72 -3.87 14.76
C GLY A 131 -8.90 -4.69 13.49
N ARG A 132 -8.26 -5.86 13.49
CA ARG A 132 -8.11 -6.73 12.33
C ARG A 132 -9.42 -6.99 11.58
N LYS A 133 -10.46 -7.45 12.28
CA LYS A 133 -11.70 -7.89 11.66
C LYS A 133 -12.36 -6.76 10.86
N ALA A 134 -12.49 -5.57 11.45
CA ALA A 134 -13.15 -4.44 10.80
C ALA A 134 -12.31 -3.89 9.64
N VAL A 135 -10.98 -3.84 9.77
CA VAL A 135 -10.10 -3.42 8.66
C VAL A 135 -10.17 -4.40 7.49
N GLU A 136 -10.09 -5.71 7.76
CA GLU A 136 -10.21 -6.75 6.74
C GLU A 136 -11.59 -6.71 6.05
N GLU A 137 -12.67 -6.47 6.81
CA GLU A 137 -14.01 -6.31 6.26
C GLU A 137 -14.08 -5.13 5.28
N ILE A 138 -13.58 -3.95 5.67
CA ILE A 138 -13.49 -2.76 4.79
C ILE A 138 -12.72 -3.09 3.51
N TRP A 139 -11.53 -3.71 3.63
CA TRP A 139 -10.69 -4.06 2.48
C TRP A 139 -11.38 -5.03 1.53
N PHE A 140 -11.93 -6.11 2.07
CA PHE A 140 -12.51 -7.18 1.26
C PHE A 140 -13.86 -6.77 0.66
N GLU A 141 -14.66 -5.95 1.33
CA GLU A 141 -15.88 -5.37 0.76
C GLU A 141 -15.58 -4.39 -0.36
N THR A 142 -14.63 -3.48 -0.12
CA THR A 142 -14.18 -2.52 -1.15
C THR A 142 -13.67 -3.28 -2.37
N ALA A 143 -12.85 -4.32 -2.19
CA ALA A 143 -12.34 -5.13 -3.29
C ALA A 143 -13.47 -5.82 -4.07
N ARG A 144 -14.41 -6.47 -3.38
CA ARG A 144 -15.56 -7.16 -4.00
C ARG A 144 -16.45 -6.23 -4.83
N SER A 145 -16.55 -4.94 -4.47
CA SER A 145 -17.39 -3.99 -5.22
C SER A 145 -16.93 -3.82 -6.68
N TYR A 146 -15.66 -4.07 -6.98
CA TYR A 146 -15.11 -4.03 -8.33
C TYR A 146 -15.51 -5.26 -9.15
N ASP A 147 -15.68 -6.43 -8.52
CA ASP A 147 -16.12 -7.66 -9.19
C ASP A 147 -17.57 -7.53 -9.68
N SER A 148 -18.44 -6.88 -8.89
CA SER A 148 -19.84 -6.59 -9.26
C SER A 148 -19.99 -5.57 -10.40
N GLY A 149 -18.92 -4.87 -10.78
CA GLY A 149 -18.87 -3.99 -11.94
C GLY A 149 -18.41 -4.67 -13.24
N VAL A 150 -17.88 -5.90 -13.16
CA VAL A 150 -17.48 -6.71 -14.33
C VAL A 150 -18.68 -7.55 -14.79
N SER A 151 -19.73 -6.88 -15.26
CA SER A 151 -20.68 -7.46 -16.19
C SER A 151 -20.62 -6.63 -17.47
N MET A 152 -19.71 -7.01 -18.36
CA MET A 152 -19.74 -6.67 -19.78
C MET A 152 -19.92 -7.96 -20.58
#